data_AF-A0A1J0PAF3-F1
#
_entry.id   AF-A0A1J0PAF3-F1
#
_cell.length_a   1.000
_cell.length_b   1.000
_cell.length_c   1.000
_cell.angle_alpha   90.00
_cell.angle_beta   90.00
_cell.angle_gamma   90.00
#
_symmetry.space_group_name_H-M   'P 1'
#
loop_
_entity.id
_entity.type
_entity.pdbx_description
1 polymer ?
#
loop_
_entity_poly.entity_id
_entity_poly.type
_entity_poly.pdbx_seq_one_letter_code
_entity_poly.pdbx_strand_id
1 'polypeptide(L)'
;MIRSLRLLVIALVGVCLGACRASPPPLDPNRLSRDDCLKDVRVDALEKALLACDQVVAQFPQDPQPLNDRFVLHSLNEDPKAACRDIDQAAALLDSGEVDGDPQLGIDVRVRQESCRERAPLPQSLR
;
A
#
# COMPACT_ATOMS: atom_id res chain seq x y z
N MET A 1 -25.35 56.97 19.33
CA MET A 1 -24.54 56.04 20.15
C MET A 1 -24.63 54.55 19.73
N ILE A 2 -25.55 54.13 18.86
CA ILE A 2 -25.76 52.69 18.53
C ILE A 2 -24.90 52.20 17.34
N ARG A 3 -24.41 53.10 16.48
CA ARG A 3 -23.55 52.73 15.32
C ARG A 3 -22.11 52.39 15.70
N SER A 4 -21.58 53.03 16.75
CA SER A 4 -20.21 52.83 17.21
C SER A 4 -19.99 51.47 17.91
N LEU A 5 -21.06 50.87 18.45
CA LEU A 5 -21.01 49.56 19.12
C LEU A 5 -20.96 48.39 18.12
N ARG A 6 -21.54 48.55 16.92
CA ARG A 6 -21.52 47.53 15.87
C ARG A 6 -20.16 47.37 15.20
N LEU A 7 -19.36 48.45 15.13
CA LEU A 7 -18.01 48.41 14.57
C LEU A 7 -17.01 47.70 15.49
N LEU A 8 -17.22 47.77 16.82
CA LEU A 8 -16.32 47.13 17.77
C LEU A 8 -16.46 45.60 17.82
N VAL A 9 -17.68 45.08 17.58
CA VAL A 9 -17.96 43.63 17.57
C VAL A 9 -17.35 42.95 16.34
N ILE A 10 -17.33 43.63 15.18
CA ILE A 10 -16.77 43.05 13.94
C ILE A 10 -15.24 42.94 14.01
N ALA A 11 -14.57 43.84 14.75
CA ALA A 11 -13.12 43.80 14.91
C ALA A 11 -12.61 42.65 15.80
N LEU A 12 -13.43 42.15 16.74
CA LEU A 12 -13.02 41.06 17.64
C LEU A 12 -13.22 39.65 17.05
N VAL A 13 -14.08 39.50 16.04
CA VAL A 13 -14.38 38.18 15.43
C VAL A 13 -13.39 37.81 14.31
N GLY A 14 -12.64 38.79 13.76
CA GLY A 14 -11.76 38.57 12.61
C GLY A 14 -10.41 37.91 12.89
N VAL A 15 -10.02 37.72 14.17
CA VAL A 15 -8.63 37.36 14.54
C VAL A 15 -8.40 35.84 14.65
N CYS A 16 -9.44 35.01 14.67
CA CYS A 16 -9.28 33.57 14.96
C CYS A 16 -9.11 32.65 13.73
N LEU A 17 -9.11 33.17 12.48
CA LEU A 17 -9.02 32.33 11.27
C LEU A 17 -7.60 32.19 10.68
N GLY A 18 -6.57 32.71 11.36
CA GLY A 18 -5.21 32.82 10.81
C GLY A 18 -4.21 31.72 11.18
N ALA A 19 -4.52 30.80 12.10
CA ALA A 19 -3.50 29.94 12.70
C ALA A 19 -3.83 28.45 12.55
N CYS A 20 -3.57 27.89 11.36
CA CYS A 20 -3.14 26.50 11.12
C CYS A 20 -2.91 26.29 9.61
N ARG A 21 -1.91 26.95 9.03
CA ARG A 21 -1.31 26.51 7.76
C ARG A 21 0.10 26.05 8.05
N ALA A 22 0.23 24.86 8.65
CA ALA A 22 1.47 24.11 8.58
C ALA A 22 1.63 23.71 7.11
N SER A 23 2.62 24.26 6.42
CA SER A 23 2.98 23.80 5.09
C SER A 23 3.31 22.32 5.17
N PRO A 24 2.78 21.47 4.26
CA PRO A 24 3.21 20.08 4.21
C PRO A 24 4.74 20.05 4.05
N PRO A 25 5.43 19.11 4.73
CA PRO A 25 6.86 18.96 4.56
C PRO A 25 7.17 18.78 3.06
N PRO A 26 8.34 19.27 2.59
CA PRO A 26 8.73 19.10 1.21
C PRO A 26 8.65 17.61 0.82
N LEU A 27 8.02 17.34 -0.32
CA LEU A 27 7.97 15.98 -0.88
C LEU A 27 9.41 15.55 -1.16
N ASP A 28 9.87 14.51 -0.48
CA ASP A 28 11.14 13.85 -0.80
C ASP A 28 10.89 12.89 -1.96
N PRO A 29 11.41 13.16 -3.17
CA PRO A 29 11.20 12.29 -4.33
C PRO A 29 11.86 10.92 -4.17
N ASN A 30 12.76 10.75 -3.20
CA ASN A 30 13.42 9.48 -2.90
C ASN A 30 12.73 8.70 -1.76
N ARG A 31 11.70 9.27 -1.13
CA ARG A 31 10.94 8.56 -0.11
C ARG A 31 10.04 7.53 -0.79
N LEU A 32 10.33 6.26 -0.53
CA LEU A 32 9.47 5.16 -0.95
C LEU A 32 8.10 5.23 -0.26
N SER A 33 7.07 4.95 -1.04
CA SER A 33 5.69 4.72 -0.61
C SER A 33 5.36 3.23 -0.72
N ARG A 34 4.41 2.77 0.11
CA ARG A 34 3.88 1.40 0.06
C ARG A 34 3.31 1.02 -1.31
N ASP A 35 2.82 2.00 -2.07
CA ASP A 35 2.18 1.81 -3.39
C ASP A 35 3.17 1.91 -4.58
N ASP A 36 4.47 2.10 -4.32
CA ASP A 36 5.45 2.35 -5.40
C ASP A 36 5.81 1.09 -6.21
N CYS A 37 5.50 -0.12 -5.71
CA CYS A 37 5.82 -1.38 -6.40
C CYS A 37 5.28 -1.44 -7.85
N LEU A 38 4.07 -0.91 -8.07
CA LEU A 38 3.38 -0.98 -9.37
C LEU A 38 3.40 0.33 -10.18
N LYS A 39 4.08 1.37 -9.69
CA LYS A 39 3.99 2.74 -10.22
C LYS A 39 4.56 2.90 -11.64
N ASP A 40 5.67 2.24 -11.93
CA ASP A 40 6.43 2.39 -13.20
C ASP A 40 6.73 1.03 -13.86
N VAL A 41 5.77 0.10 -13.78
CA VAL A 41 5.95 -1.27 -14.31
C VAL A 41 5.88 -1.25 -15.83
N ARG A 42 6.88 -1.85 -16.47
CA ARG A 42 6.83 -2.19 -17.88
C ARG A 42 7.23 -3.64 -18.10
N VAL A 43 6.50 -4.31 -18.98
CA VAL A 43 6.70 -5.74 -19.27
C VAL A 43 8.09 -6.00 -19.87
N ASP A 44 8.63 -5.05 -20.66
CA ASP A 44 9.98 -5.12 -21.23
C ASP A 44 11.11 -4.86 -20.21
N ALA A 45 10.77 -4.46 -18.98
CA ALA A 45 11.71 -4.08 -17.93
C ALA A 45 11.32 -4.67 -16.56
N LEU A 46 10.74 -5.88 -16.57
CA LEU A 46 10.13 -6.48 -15.39
C LEU A 46 11.14 -6.77 -14.26
N GLU A 47 12.36 -7.19 -14.58
CA GLU A 47 13.43 -7.37 -13.60
C GLU A 47 13.75 -6.07 -12.84
N LYS A 48 13.75 -4.93 -13.55
CA LYS A 48 13.96 -3.62 -12.92
C LYS A 48 12.79 -3.26 -11.99
N ALA A 49 11.57 -3.56 -12.39
CA ALA A 49 10.38 -3.34 -11.55
C ALA A 49 10.43 -4.21 -10.28
N LEU A 50 10.84 -5.47 -10.40
CA LEU A 50 11.05 -6.36 -9.26
C LEU A 50 12.10 -5.81 -8.29
N LEU A 51 13.26 -5.38 -8.79
CA LEU A 51 14.31 -4.79 -7.95
C LEU A 51 13.86 -3.51 -7.22
N ALA A 52 13.02 -2.69 -7.85
CA ALA A 52 12.44 -1.52 -7.20
C ALA A 52 11.44 -1.94 -6.12
N CYS A 53 10.57 -2.90 -6.41
CA CYS A 53 9.58 -3.40 -5.45
C CYS A 53 10.23 -4.12 -4.26
N ASP A 54 11.36 -4.80 -4.45
CA ASP A 54 12.14 -5.40 -3.35
C ASP A 54 12.54 -4.37 -2.29
N GLN A 55 12.87 -3.14 -2.71
CA GLN A 55 13.19 -2.04 -1.80
C GLN A 55 11.95 -1.59 -1.02
N VAL A 56 10.79 -1.55 -1.66
CA VAL A 56 9.51 -1.22 -1.01
C VAL A 56 9.16 -2.29 0.03
N VAL A 57 9.21 -3.57 -0.34
CA VAL A 57 8.96 -4.68 0.60
C VAL A 57 9.90 -4.64 1.80
N ALA A 58 11.20 -4.35 1.58
CA ALA A 58 12.16 -4.21 2.67
C ALA A 58 11.87 -3.00 3.59
N GLN A 59 11.35 -1.91 3.03
CA GLN A 59 11.02 -0.70 3.77
C GLN A 59 9.72 -0.82 4.59
N PHE A 60 8.78 -1.65 4.13
CA PHE A 60 7.45 -1.85 4.74
C PHE A 60 7.21 -3.33 5.10
N PRO A 61 8.03 -3.94 5.97
CA PRO A 61 8.01 -5.39 6.21
C PRO A 61 6.74 -5.92 6.91
N GLN A 62 5.96 -5.04 7.54
CA GLN A 62 4.71 -5.37 8.22
C GLN A 62 3.47 -4.95 7.41
N ASP A 63 3.67 -4.45 6.19
CA ASP A 63 2.58 -4.07 5.30
C ASP A 63 2.33 -5.20 4.29
N PRO A 64 1.11 -5.75 4.20
CA PRO A 64 0.79 -6.78 3.24
C PRO A 64 0.69 -6.25 1.79
N GLN A 65 0.52 -4.94 1.59
CA GLN A 65 0.33 -4.37 0.24
C GLN A 65 1.55 -4.58 -0.68
N PRO A 66 2.79 -4.25 -0.29
CA PRO A 66 3.96 -4.47 -1.16
C PRO A 66 4.16 -5.93 -1.57
N LEU A 67 3.81 -6.88 -0.69
CA LEU A 67 3.86 -8.31 -1.00
C LEU A 67 2.77 -8.71 -2.01
N ASN A 68 1.54 -8.22 -1.82
CA ASN A 68 0.46 -8.40 -2.80
C ASN A 68 0.80 -7.78 -4.17
N ASP A 69 1.52 -6.66 -4.20
CA ASP A 69 1.97 -6.03 -5.42
C ASP A 69 3.09 -6.83 -6.09
N ARG A 70 4.09 -7.28 -5.32
CA ARG A 70 5.21 -8.09 -5.84
C ARG A 70 4.74 -9.45 -6.37
N PHE A 71 3.65 -10.02 -5.83
CA PHE A 71 2.98 -11.17 -6.44
C PHE A 71 2.65 -10.94 -7.92
N VAL A 72 2.15 -9.74 -8.30
CA VAL A 72 1.81 -9.42 -9.69
C VAL A 72 3.07 -9.46 -10.55
N LEU A 73 4.15 -8.85 -10.06
CA LEU A 73 5.43 -8.79 -10.79
C LEU A 73 6.04 -10.17 -10.98
N HIS A 74 6.05 -11.02 -9.95
CA HIS A 74 6.50 -12.40 -10.08
C HIS A 74 5.61 -13.23 -10.99
N SER A 75 4.29 -13.00 -10.99
CA SER A 75 3.36 -13.67 -11.90
C SER A 75 3.62 -13.29 -13.37
N LEU A 76 3.89 -12.00 -13.64
CA LEU A 76 4.28 -11.52 -14.96
C LEU A 76 5.65 -12.06 -15.40
N ASN A 77 6.53 -12.36 -14.44
CA ASN A 77 7.87 -12.90 -14.69
C ASN A 77 7.89 -14.44 -14.78
N GLU A 78 6.71 -15.05 -14.86
CA GLU A 78 6.54 -16.51 -14.92
C GLU A 78 7.20 -17.24 -13.74
N ASP A 79 7.31 -16.59 -12.57
CA ASP A 79 7.79 -17.17 -11.32
C ASP A 79 6.65 -17.36 -10.31
N PRO A 80 5.79 -18.37 -10.51
CA PRO A 80 4.67 -18.62 -9.60
C PRO A 80 5.13 -19.04 -8.20
N LYS A 81 6.36 -19.56 -8.05
CA LYS A 81 6.89 -19.95 -6.74
C LYS A 81 7.17 -18.71 -5.90
N ALA A 82 7.82 -17.70 -6.47
CA ALA A 82 8.05 -16.44 -5.77
C ALA A 82 6.75 -15.69 -5.50
N ALA A 83 5.85 -15.62 -6.49
CA ALA A 83 4.54 -15.01 -6.30
C ALA A 83 3.80 -15.64 -5.12
N CYS A 84 3.71 -16.98 -5.07
CA CYS A 84 3.01 -17.66 -3.98
C CYS A 84 3.68 -17.50 -2.61
N ARG A 85 5.01 -17.36 -2.54
CA ARG A 85 5.67 -17.02 -1.26
C ARG A 85 5.24 -15.65 -0.74
N ASP A 86 5.15 -14.66 -1.63
CA ASP A 86 4.72 -13.32 -1.23
C ASP A 86 3.28 -13.30 -0.75
N ILE A 87 2.38 -14.02 -1.44
CA ILE A 87 0.96 -14.02 -1.05
C ILE A 87 0.72 -14.74 0.27
N ASP A 88 1.47 -15.81 0.55
CA ASP A 88 1.39 -16.50 1.82
C ASP A 88 1.88 -15.62 2.98
N GLN A 89 2.95 -14.85 2.74
CA GLN A 89 3.43 -13.88 3.72
C GLN A 89 2.42 -12.74 3.93
N ALA A 90 1.82 -12.21 2.85
CA ALA A 90 0.78 -11.18 2.95
C ALA A 90 -0.44 -11.67 3.74
N ALA A 91 -0.87 -12.91 3.50
CA ALA A 91 -1.96 -13.52 4.24
C ALA A 91 -1.64 -13.64 5.74
N ALA A 92 -0.44 -14.07 6.09
CA ALA A 92 -0.01 -14.17 7.49
C ALA A 92 0.00 -12.81 8.21
N LEU A 93 0.36 -11.72 7.52
CA LEU A 93 0.30 -10.36 8.07
C LEU A 93 -1.14 -9.88 8.28
N LEU A 94 -2.07 -10.23 7.38
CA LEU A 94 -3.48 -9.89 7.54
C LEU A 94 -4.13 -10.69 8.69
N ASP A 95 -3.76 -11.95 8.84
CA ASP A 95 -4.30 -12.84 9.89
C ASP A 95 -3.81 -12.46 11.30
N SER A 96 -2.68 -11.74 11.43
CA SER A 96 -2.19 -11.26 12.73
C SER A 96 -3.13 -10.24 13.37
N GLY A 97 -3.98 -9.58 12.58
CA GLY A 97 -4.89 -8.53 13.03
C GLY A 97 -4.19 -7.23 13.45
N GLU A 98 -2.88 -7.13 13.27
CA GLU A 98 -2.09 -5.93 13.59
C GLU A 98 -2.17 -4.87 12.49
N VAL A 99 -2.62 -5.26 11.30
CA VAL A 99 -2.77 -4.39 10.14
C VAL A 99 -4.23 -4.00 9.98
N ASP A 100 -4.58 -2.78 10.35
CA ASP A 100 -5.86 -2.17 9.95
C ASP A 100 -5.76 -1.83 8.44
N GLY A 101 -6.41 -2.66 7.62
CA GLY A 101 -6.17 -2.73 6.19
C GLY A 101 -7.41 -2.49 5.34
N ASP A 102 -7.18 -2.03 4.10
CA ASP A 102 -8.20 -1.98 3.05
C ASP A 102 -8.89 -3.35 2.90
N PRO A 103 -10.23 -3.45 3.07
CA PRO A 103 -10.95 -4.71 2.88
C PRO A 103 -10.70 -5.35 1.51
N GLN A 104 -10.44 -4.54 0.48
CA GLN A 104 -10.13 -5.03 -0.86
C GLN A 104 -8.81 -5.80 -0.89
N LEU A 105 -7.79 -5.34 -0.16
CA LEU A 105 -6.51 -6.04 -0.07
C LEU A 105 -6.70 -7.44 0.52
N GLY A 106 -7.54 -7.59 1.55
CA GLY A 106 -7.86 -8.90 2.12
C GLY A 106 -8.61 -9.83 1.17
N ILE A 107 -9.44 -9.28 0.27
CA ILE A 107 -10.09 -10.06 -0.79
C ILE A 107 -9.07 -10.51 -1.83
N ASP A 108 -8.24 -9.58 -2.31
CA ASP A 108 -7.23 -9.84 -3.33
C ASP A 108 -6.24 -10.91 -2.88
N VAL A 109 -5.72 -10.79 -1.65
CA VAL A 109 -4.78 -11.76 -1.07
C VAL A 109 -5.40 -13.15 -0.99
N ARG A 110 -6.65 -13.27 -0.55
CA ARG A 110 -7.34 -14.56 -0.45
C ARG A 110 -7.52 -15.22 -1.81
N VAL A 111 -8.01 -14.50 -2.81
CA VAL A 111 -8.23 -15.05 -4.17
C VAL A 111 -6.90 -15.51 -4.78
N ARG A 112 -5.84 -14.73 -4.59
CA ARG A 112 -4.50 -15.08 -5.09
C ARG A 112 -3.92 -16.30 -4.35
N GLN A 113 -4.14 -16.41 -3.05
CA GLN A 113 -3.73 -17.58 -2.27
C GLN A 113 -4.48 -18.86 -2.70
N GLU A 114 -5.77 -18.76 -3.03
CA GLU A 114 -6.53 -19.88 -3.61
C GLU A 114 -5.92 -20.33 -4.95
N SER A 115 -5.56 -19.40 -5.84
CA SER A 115 -4.86 -19.74 -7.09
C SER A 115 -3.52 -20.45 -6.85
N CYS A 116 -2.79 -20.08 -5.80
CA CYS A 116 -1.56 -20.77 -5.41
C CYS A 116 -1.80 -22.21 -4.96
N ARG A 117 -2.91 -22.48 -4.26
CA ARG A 117 -3.29 -23.84 -3.83
C ARG A 117 -3.70 -24.72 -5.00
N GLU A 118 -4.40 -24.18 -5.98
CA GLU A 118 -4.80 -24.91 -7.20
C GLU A 118 -3.59 -25.32 -8.06
N ARG A 119 -2.51 -24.53 -8.03
CA ARG A 119 -1.25 -24.84 -8.70
C ARG A 119 -0.41 -25.88 -7.97
N ALA A 120 -0.76 -26.25 -6.74
CA ALA A 120 -0.03 -27.25 -5.99
C ALA A 120 -0.17 -28.63 -6.66
N PRO A 121 0.90 -29.45 -6.71
CA PRO A 121 0.80 -30.81 -7.21
C PRO A 121 -0.28 -31.58 -6.45
N LEU A 122 -1.11 -32.34 -7.17
CA LEU A 122 -2.12 -33.20 -6.53
C LEU A 122 -1.48 -34.09 -5.45
N PRO A 123 -2.13 -34.24 -4.27
CA PRO A 123 -1.69 -35.15 -3.23
C PRO A 123 -1.42 -36.55 -3.78
N GLN A 124 -0.37 -37.21 -3.30
CA GLN A 124 -0.01 -38.56 -3.76
C GLN A 124 -1.13 -39.58 -3.52
N SER A 125 -2.03 -39.35 -2.56
CA SER A 125 -3.18 -40.19 -2.26
C SER A 125 -4.31 -40.12 -3.30
N LEU A 126 -4.24 -39.19 -4.26
CA LEU A 126 -5.23 -38.98 -5.32
C LEU A 126 -4.67 -39.30 -6.72
N ARG A 127 -3.50 -39.97 -6.80
CA ARG A 127 -2.89 -40.44 -8.04
C ARG A 127 -3.12 -41.92 -8.26
#